data_AF-A0ABD5C562-F1
#
_entry.id   AF-A0ABD5C562-F1
#
_cell.length_a   1.000
_cell.length_b   1.000
_cell.length_c   1.000
_cell.angle_alpha   90.00
_cell.angle_beta   90.00
_cell.angle_gamma   90.00
#
_symmetry.space_group_name_H-M   'P 1'
#
loop_
_entity.id
_entity.type
_entity.pdbx_description
1 polymer ?
#
loop_
_entity_poly.entity_id
_entity_poly.type
_entity_poly.pdbx_seq_one_letter_code
_entity_poly.pdbx_strand_id
1 'polypeptide(L)' 'MNRYFTCSFCGANELQAKKIIAKGGKDEVAICSECVVLCVGALIDISTTIQFTPNENAPLDARKSGG' A
#
# COMPACT_ATOMS: atom_id res chain seq x y z
N MET A 1 -0.76 -16.24 -22.85
CA MET A 1 -1.80 -15.58 -22.04
C MET A 1 -1.36 -14.16 -21.73
N ASN A 2 -2.07 -13.16 -22.26
CA ASN A 2 -1.91 -11.78 -21.83
C ASN A 2 -2.49 -11.69 -20.41
N ARG A 3 -1.62 -11.55 -19.39
CA ARG A 3 -2.07 -11.35 -18.02
C ARG A 3 -2.51 -9.89 -17.89
N TYR A 4 -3.82 -9.66 -17.96
CA TYR A 4 -4.39 -8.37 -17.64
C TYR A 4 -4.46 -8.25 -16.12
N PHE A 5 -3.77 -7.26 -15.57
CA PHE A 5 -3.87 -6.96 -14.15
C PHE A 5 -5.13 -6.13 -13.90
N THR A 6 -5.81 -6.42 -12.80
CA THR A 6 -7.00 -5.69 -12.33
C THR A 6 -6.67 -4.98 -11.04
N CYS A 7 -7.12 -3.74 -10.91
CA CYS A 7 -7.01 -3.01 -9.65
C CYS A 7 -7.89 -3.69 -8.59
N SER A 8 -7.32 -4.09 -7.46
CA SER A 8 -8.05 -4.72 -6.36
C SER A 8 -9.03 -3.75 -5.67
N PHE A 9 -8.88 -2.44 -5.88
CA PHE A 9 -9.71 -1.40 -5.25
C PHE A 9 -10.92 -1.00 -6.10
N CYS A 10 -10.72 -0.79 -7.40
CA CYS A 10 -11.79 -0.33 -8.30
C CYS A 10 -12.20 -1.35 -9.38
N GLY A 11 -11.54 -2.50 -9.46
CA GLY A 11 -11.83 -3.56 -10.43
C GLY A 11 -11.40 -3.26 -11.87
N ALA A 12 -10.92 -2.05 -12.16
CA ALA A 12 -10.50 -1.66 -13.51
C ALA A 12 -9.31 -2.50 -14.00
N ASN A 13 -9.36 -2.90 -15.26
CA ASN A 13 -8.26 -3.61 -15.93
C ASN A 13 -7.31 -2.62 -16.64
N GLU A 14 -6.12 -3.10 -16.99
CA GLU A 14 -5.06 -2.30 -17.63
C GLU A 14 -5.48 -1.69 -18.99
N LEU A 15 -6.47 -2.30 -19.67
CA LEU A 15 -7.04 -1.81 -20.94
C LEU A 15 -7.94 -0.58 -20.77
N GLN A 16 -8.57 -0.41 -19.60
CA GLN A 16 -9.45 0.73 -19.30
C GLN A 16 -8.69 1.97 -18.79
N ALA A 17 -7.43 2.14 -19.22
CA ALA A 17 -6.67 3.38 -19.08
C ALA A 17 -6.26 3.79 -17.66
N LYS A 18 -6.11 2.83 -16.72
CA LYS A 18 -5.53 3.12 -15.40
C LYS A 18 -4.26 2.31 -15.22
N LYS A 19 -3.12 2.97 -15.42
CA LYS A 19 -1.79 2.37 -15.25
C LYS A 19 -1.74 1.69 -13.88
N ILE A 20 -1.60 0.36 -13.89
CA ILE A 20 -1.28 -0.40 -12.68
C ILE A 20 0.15 0.00 -12.31
N ILE A 21 0.32 0.61 -11.14
CA ILE A 21 1.59 1.23 -10.71
C ILE A 21 2.33 0.39 -9.68
N ALA A 22 1.61 -0.42 -8.91
CA ALA A 22 2.20 -1.48 -8.12
C ALA A 22 1.46 -2.78 -8.43
N LYS A 23 2.25 -3.79 -8.77
CA LYS A 23 1.84 -5.17 -8.94
C LYS A 23 2.88 -6.01 -8.23
N GLY A 24 2.42 -6.86 -7.34
CA GLY A 24 3.30 -7.84 -6.75
C GLY A 24 3.45 -9.09 -7.63
N GLY A 25 3.80 -10.21 -7.03
CA GLY A 25 3.87 -11.53 -7.67
C GLY A 25 2.54 -12.02 -8.26
N LYS A 26 2.47 -13.33 -8.53
CA LYS A 26 1.42 -13.95 -9.35
C LYS A 26 -0.01 -13.82 -8.78
N ASP A 27 -0.15 -13.59 -7.48
CA ASP A 27 -1.40 -13.49 -6.72
C ASP A 27 -1.42 -12.26 -5.78
N GLU A 28 -0.50 -11.32 -5.99
CA GLU A 28 -0.43 -10.15 -5.11
C GLU A 28 -1.37 -9.03 -5.59
N VAL A 29 -1.83 -8.24 -4.63
CA VAL A 29 -2.72 -7.10 -4.87
C VAL A 29 -2.09 -6.13 -5.86
N ALA A 30 -2.93 -5.57 -6.72
CA ALA A 30 -2.53 -4.57 -7.70
C ALA A 30 -3.36 -3.30 -7.49
N ILE A 31 -2.71 -2.14 -7.61
CA ILE A 31 -3.36 -0.84 -7.46
C ILE A 31 -3.06 0.05 -8.67
N CYS A 32 -4.08 0.77 -9.13
CA CYS A 32 -3.97 1.71 -10.24
C CYS A 32 -3.65 3.13 -9.75
N SER A 33 -3.18 3.98 -10.67
CA SER A 33 -2.82 5.37 -10.40
C SER A 33 -3.93 6.19 -9.75
N GLU A 34 -5.17 6.00 -10.17
CA GLU A 34 -6.29 6.76 -9.63
C GLU A 34 -6.60 6.39 -8.18
N CYS A 35 -6.56 5.10 -7.86
CA CYS A 35 -6.75 4.65 -6.48
C CYS A 35 -5.64 5.14 -5.56
N VAL A 36 -4.40 5.27 -6.05
CA VAL A 36 -3.31 5.88 -5.28
C VAL A 36 -3.59 7.36 -5.00
N VAL A 37 -4.05 8.13 -5.99
CA VAL A 37 -4.40 9.55 -5.78
C VAL A 37 -5.51 9.69 -4.73
N LEU A 38 -6.54 8.85 -4.79
CA LEU A 38 -7.62 8.84 -3.80
C LEU A 38 -7.11 8.49 -2.40
N CYS A 39 -6.26 7.47 -2.28
CA CYS A 39 -5.66 7.10 -1.00
C CYS A 39 -4.77 8.22 -0.44
N VAL A 40 -3.94 8.84 -1.27
CA VAL A 40 -3.09 9.97 -0.84
C VAL A 40 -3.95 11.16 -0.43
N GLY A 41 -5.01 11.49 -1.17
CA GLY A 41 -5.97 12.53 -0.80
C GLY A 41 -6.57 12.26 0.58
N ALA A 42 -7.08 11.05 0.80
CA ALA A 42 -7.61 10.64 2.10
C ALA A 42 -6.55 10.75 3.21
N LEU A 43 -5.29 10.32 2.97
CA LEU A 43 -4.22 10.42 3.97
C LEU A 43 -3.83 11.86 4.30
N ILE A 44 -3.85 12.76 3.31
CA ILE A 44 -3.62 14.20 3.51
C ILE A 44 -4.76 14.80 4.34
N ASP A 45 -6.01 14.48 4.00
CA ASP A 45 -7.18 14.93 4.77
C ASP A 45 -7.11 14.39 6.21
N ILE A 46 -6.70 13.13 6.40
CA ILE A 46 -6.51 12.50 7.71
C ILE A 46 -5.34 13.09 8.51
N SER A 47 -4.33 13.69 7.86
CA SER A 47 -3.15 14.25 8.54
C SER A 47 -3.46 15.48 9.40
N THR A 48 -4.67 16.04 9.30
CA THR A 48 -5.17 17.01 10.29
C THR A 48 -5.73 16.36 11.56
N THR A 49 -5.89 15.03 11.59
CA THR A 49 -6.59 14.30 12.67
C THR A 49 -5.78 13.15 13.29
N ILE A 50 -4.81 12.53 12.62
CA ILE A 50 -4.06 11.39 13.19
C ILE A 50 -2.64 11.76 13.61
N GLN A 51 -2.47 11.93 14.92
CA GLN A 51 -1.17 11.81 15.59
C GLN A 51 -0.70 10.36 15.40
N PHE A 52 0.35 10.15 14.62
CA PHE A 52 1.08 8.87 14.63
C PHE A 52 1.64 8.69 16.06
N THR A 53 0.99 7.88 16.88
CA THR A 53 1.64 7.38 18.09
C THR A 53 2.66 6.32 17.65
N PRO A 54 3.96 6.48 17.96
CA PRO A 54 4.91 5.41 17.75
C PRO A 54 4.44 4.17 18.51
N ASN A 55 4.42 3.02 17.84
CA ASN A 55 4.06 1.74 18.44
C ASN A 55 5.04 1.40 19.58
N GLU A 56 4.63 1.64 20.82
CA GLU A 56 5.35 1.32 22.07
C GLU A 56 5.51 -0.18 22.34
N ASN A 57 4.91 -1.04 21.50
CA ASN A 57 4.95 -2.49 21.61
C ASN A 57 6.09 -3.14 20.81
N ALA A 58 7.15 -2.41 20.48
CA ALA A 58 8.33 -3.01 19.85
C ALA A 58 9.03 -3.92 20.86
N PRO A 59 9.23 -5.23 20.59
CA PRO A 59 9.94 -6.12 21.48
C PRO A 59 11.34 -5.58 21.78
N LEU A 60 11.67 -5.45 23.06
CA LEU A 60 13.04 -5.20 23.53
C LEU A 60 13.84 -6.49 23.30
N ASP A 61 14.30 -6.72 22.08
CA ASP A 61 15.22 -7.83 21.80
C ASP A 61 16.52 -7.62 22.58
N ALA A 62 16.67 -8.44 23.61
CA ALA A 62 17.78 -8.48 24.54
C ALA A 62 19.10 -8.72 23.80
N ARG A 63 19.95 -7.69 23.73
CA ARG A 63 21.38 -7.89 23.47
C ARG A 63 22.04 -8.47 24.71
N LYS A 64 22.10 -9.80 24.76
CA LYS A 64 22.89 -10.57 25.73
C LYS A 64 24.33 -10.74 25.20
N SER A 65 25.29 -10.48 26.10
CA SER A 65 26.70 -10.94 26.14
C SER A 65 27.73 -10.48 25.09
N GLY A 66 28.81 -9.88 25.60
CA GLY A 66 30.15 -9.97 24.99
C GLY A 66 31.09 -8.84 25.43
N GLY A 67 31.91 -9.07 26.47
CA GLY A 67 32.99 -8.18 26.91
C GLY A 67 33.38 -8.38 28.36
#